data_AF-A0A146KJ24-F1
#
_entry.id   AF-A0A146KJ24-F1
#
_cell.length_a   1.000
_cell.length_b   1.000
_cell.length_c   1.000
_cell.angle_alpha   90.00
_cell.angle_beta   90.00
_cell.angle_gamma   90.00
#
_symmetry.space_group_name_H-M   'P 1'
#
loop_
_entity.id
_entity.type
_entity.pdbx_description
1 polymer ?
#
loop_
_entity_poly.entity_id
_entity_poly.type
_entity_poly.pdbx_seq_one_letter_code
_entity_poly.pdbx_strand_id
1 'polypeptide(L)'
;EKLKFIICENPTSSNIPEFLQLFEALNVKHLVRTSLKNYDITQFAYRDIKPHELQFEHQSLPKQDLIDQFSLIIDSAIKNKENVAVQGVSG
;
A
#
# COMPACT_ATOMS: atom_id res chain seq x y z
N GLU A 1 -5.24 -6.39 19.01
CA GLU A 1 -6.06 -6.53 17.78
C GLU A 1 -5.20 -7.13 16.66
N LYS A 2 -5.81 -7.73 15.64
CA LYS A 2 -5.07 -8.33 14.51
C LYS A 2 -5.05 -7.34 13.34
N LEU A 3 -3.86 -6.97 12.87
CA LEU A 3 -3.69 -6.18 11.66
C LEU A 3 -4.09 -6.99 10.42
N LYS A 4 -4.77 -6.37 9.45
CA LYS A 4 -5.08 -7.01 8.17
C LYS A 4 -4.27 -6.38 7.05
N PHE A 5 -3.78 -7.26 6.17
CA PHE A 5 -3.09 -6.91 4.94
C PHE A 5 -3.96 -7.28 3.75
N ILE A 6 -3.99 -6.41 2.74
CA ILE A 6 -4.54 -6.71 1.43
C ILE A 6 -3.36 -6.73 0.46
N ILE A 7 -3.11 -7.88 -0.15
CA ILE A 7 -2.13 -8.00 -1.24
C ILE A 7 -2.93 -7.96 -2.53
N CYS A 8 -2.61 -7.01 -3.41
CA CYS A 8 -3.36 -6.80 -4.65
C CYS A 8 -2.45 -6.35 -5.78
N GLU A 9 -2.92 -6.55 -7.01
CA GLU A 9 -2.21 -6.13 -8.22
C GLU A 9 -2.14 -4.59 -8.30
N ASN A 10 -1.24 -4.07 -9.14
CA ASN A 10 -1.25 -2.66 -9.46
C ASN A 10 -2.50 -2.32 -10.30
N PRO A 11 -3.29 -1.30 -9.95
CA PRO A 11 -4.42 -0.87 -10.75
C PRO A 11 -3.97 -0.29 -12.09
N THR A 12 -4.88 -0.34 -13.06
CA THR A 12 -4.86 0.48 -14.27
C THR A 12 -5.72 1.72 -14.03
N SER A 13 -5.55 2.76 -14.84
CA SER A 13 -6.36 3.98 -14.73
C SER A 13 -7.87 3.73 -14.78
N SER A 14 -8.31 2.64 -15.43
CA SER A 14 -9.73 2.29 -15.53
C SER A 14 -10.31 1.63 -14.26
N ASN A 15 -9.50 0.95 -13.45
CA ASN A 15 -9.98 0.22 -12.27
C ASN A 15 -9.60 0.85 -10.92
N ILE A 16 -8.87 1.98 -10.91
CA ILE A 16 -8.61 2.75 -9.67
C ILE A 16 -9.88 2.99 -8.83
N PRO A 17 -11.06 3.35 -9.40
CA PRO A 17 -12.27 3.54 -8.60
C PRO A 17 -12.69 2.29 -7.81
N GLU A 18 -12.50 1.09 -8.36
CA GLU A 18 -12.84 -0.17 -7.69
C GLU A 18 -11.91 -0.44 -6.50
N PHE A 19 -10.61 -0.17 -6.67
CA PHE A 19 -9.64 -0.26 -5.57
C PHE A 19 -9.96 0.73 -4.45
N LEU A 20 -10.34 1.98 -4.79
CA LEU A 20 -10.73 2.97 -3.79
C LEU A 20 -11.95 2.52 -2.97
N GLN A 21 -12.98 1.97 -3.63
CA GLN A 21 -14.15 1.43 -2.95
C GLN A 21 -13.79 0.25 -2.03
N LEU A 22 -12.94 -0.66 -2.51
CA LEU A 22 -12.47 -1.80 -1.72
C LEU A 22 -11.68 -1.33 -0.48
N PHE A 23 -10.75 -0.38 -0.67
CA PHE A 23 -9.91 0.16 0.40
C PHE A 23 -10.74 0.89 1.46
N GLU A 24 -11.75 1.66 1.05
CA GLU A 24 -12.70 2.28 1.97
C GLU A 24 -13.50 1.23 2.76
N ALA A 25 -14.08 0.23 2.08
CA ALA A 25 -14.85 -0.83 2.72
C ALA A 25 -14.04 -1.66 3.72
N LEU A 26 -12.72 -1.77 3.49
CA LEU A 26 -11.80 -2.51 4.34
C LEU A 26 -11.05 -1.63 5.34
N ASN A 27 -11.37 -0.34 5.47
CA ASN A 27 -10.64 0.61 6.33
C ASN A 27 -9.11 0.62 6.08
N VAL A 28 -8.71 0.56 4.80
CA VAL A 28 -7.32 0.69 4.39
C VAL A 28 -6.95 2.16 4.38
N LYS A 29 -5.88 2.52 5.10
CA LYS A 29 -5.35 3.88 5.18
C LYS A 29 -3.89 3.99 4.78
N HIS A 30 -3.23 2.86 4.58
CA HIS A 30 -1.85 2.79 4.13
C HIS A 30 -1.79 1.97 2.85
N LEU A 31 -1.25 2.55 1.78
CA LEU A 31 -1.00 1.88 0.50
C LEU A 31 0.50 1.81 0.25
N VAL A 32 1.08 0.62 0.34
CA VAL A 32 2.51 0.38 0.13
C VAL A 32 2.73 -0.14 -1.29
N ARG A 33 3.54 0.58 -2.08
CA ARG A 33 3.95 0.15 -3.42
C ARG A 33 5.41 -0.27 -3.39
N THR A 34 5.67 -1.51 -3.81
CA THR A 34 7.02 -2.11 -3.73
C THR A 34 7.77 -2.12 -5.06
N SER A 35 7.15 -1.59 -6.11
CA SER A 35 7.61 -1.71 -7.49
C SER A 35 7.56 -0.37 -8.23
N LEU A 36 8.04 -0.36 -9.48
CA LEU A 36 8.04 0.83 -10.32
C LEU A 36 6.63 1.42 -10.47
N LYS A 37 6.56 2.75 -10.44
CA LYS A 37 5.31 3.52 -10.58
C LYS A 37 4.71 3.29 -11.97
N ASN A 38 3.49 2.79 -12.02
CA ASN A 38 2.74 2.56 -13.26
C ASN A 38 1.36 3.25 -13.29
N TYR A 39 1.00 4.00 -12.25
CA TYR A 39 -0.22 4.82 -12.20
C TYR A 39 -0.03 6.05 -11.28
N ASP A 40 -0.91 7.04 -11.46
CA ASP A 40 -0.92 8.26 -10.65
C ASP A 40 -1.51 8.01 -9.26
N ILE A 41 -0.63 8.08 -8.26
CA ILE A 41 -0.96 7.82 -6.86
C ILE A 41 -1.76 8.95 -6.20
N THR A 42 -1.80 10.14 -6.81
CA THR A 42 -2.52 11.28 -6.24
C THR A 42 -4.01 10.99 -6.10
N GLN A 43 -4.56 10.11 -6.94
CA GLN A 43 -5.95 9.65 -6.87
C GLN A 43 -6.30 8.96 -5.55
N PHE A 44 -5.31 8.35 -4.88
CA PHE A 44 -5.48 7.71 -3.57
C PHE A 44 -5.35 8.71 -2.41
N ALA A 45 -4.53 9.75 -2.57
CA ALA A 45 -4.31 10.76 -1.55
C ALA A 45 -5.59 11.55 -1.21
N TYR A 46 -6.50 11.75 -2.17
CA TYR A 46 -7.77 12.46 -1.96
C TYR A 46 -8.78 11.72 -1.06
N ARG A 47 -8.52 10.47 -0.69
CA ARG A 47 -9.44 9.61 0.09
C ARG A 47 -8.89 9.20 1.45
N ASP A 48 -7.97 9.98 2.02
CA ASP A 48 -7.32 9.68 3.31
C ASP A 48 -6.53 8.35 3.28
N ILE A 49 -6.07 7.94 2.10
CA ILE A 49 -5.15 6.82 1.92
C ILE A 49 -3.76 7.39 1.77
N LYS A 50 -2.85 7.00 2.66
CA LYS A 50 -1.46 7.43 2.70
C LYS A 50 -0.63 6.51 1.80
N PRO A 51 -0.11 6.99 0.66
CA PRO A 51 0.77 6.19 -0.17
C PRO A 51 2.19 6.15 0.39
N HIS A 52 2.83 4.99 0.29
CA HIS A 52 4.22 4.73 0.71
C HIS A 52 4.95 4.03 -0.42
N GLU A 53 6.04 4.63 -0.91
CA GLU A 53 6.89 4.05 -1.95
C GLU A 53 8.06 3.30 -1.28
N LEU A 54 7.98 1.97 -1.22
CA LEU A 54 9.04 1.12 -0.68
C LEU A 54 9.62 0.24 -1.79
N GLN A 55 10.13 0.89 -2.84
CA GLN A 55 10.63 0.22 -4.03
C GLN A 55 11.93 -0.57 -3.75
N PHE A 56 11.97 -1.83 -4.18
CA PHE A 56 13.20 -2.65 -4.22
C PHE A 56 13.25 -3.48 -5.51
N GLU A 57 14.40 -4.09 -5.82
CA GLU A 57 14.59 -4.85 -7.05
C GLU A 57 13.79 -6.16 -7.03
N HIS A 58 13.26 -6.56 -8.18
CA HIS A 58 12.53 -7.82 -8.29
C HIS A 58 13.46 -8.98 -7.95
N GLN A 59 13.00 -9.90 -7.09
CA GLN A 59 13.77 -11.02 -6.53
C GLN A 59 14.94 -10.62 -5.61
N SER A 60 15.09 -9.33 -5.26
CA SER A 60 16.00 -8.91 -4.20
C SER A 60 15.28 -8.88 -2.85
N LEU A 61 16.07 -8.96 -1.78
CA LEU A 61 15.57 -8.61 -0.44
C LEU A 61 15.47 -7.08 -0.31
N PRO A 62 14.47 -6.56 0.43
CA PRO A 62 14.45 -5.15 0.78
C PRO A 62 15.66 -4.82 1.68
N LYS A 63 16.21 -3.62 1.51
CA LYS A 63 17.26 -3.11 2.39
C LYS A 63 16.69 -2.80 3.78
N GLN A 64 17.56 -2.74 4.79
CA GLN A 64 17.15 -2.52 6.18
C GLN A 64 16.32 -1.24 6.37
N ASP A 65 16.67 -0.15 5.68
CA ASP A 65 15.94 1.11 5.72
C ASP A 65 14.49 0.99 5.21
N LEU A 66 14.23 0.10 4.24
CA LEU A 66 12.87 -0.18 3.78
C LEU A 66 12.08 -1.02 4.79
N ILE A 67 12.76 -1.95 5.45
CA ILE A 67 12.17 -2.78 6.53
C ILE A 67 11.79 -1.88 7.72
N ASP A 68 12.64 -0.94 8.10
CA ASP A 68 12.40 -0.01 9.19
C ASP A 68 11.23 0.93 8.85
N GLN A 69 11.17 1.45 7.62
CA GLN A 69 10.04 2.25 7.14
C GLN A 69 8.73 1.45 7.14
N PHE A 70 8.75 0.20 6.68
CA PHE A 70 7.58 -0.68 6.73
C PHE A 70 7.12 -0.90 8.17
N SER A 71 8.05 -1.13 9.10
CA SER A 71 7.75 -1.30 10.53
C SER A 71 7.03 -0.07 11.12
N LEU A 72 7.48 1.14 10.79
CA LEU A 72 6.81 2.38 11.20
C LEU A 72 5.39 2.50 10.66
N ILE A 73 5.14 2.05 9.42
CA ILE A 73 3.81 2.00 8.82
C ILE A 73 2.91 1.03 9.59
N ILE A 74 3.44 -0.15 9.94
CA ILE A 74 2.71 -1.16 10.72
C ILE A 74 2.34 -0.63 12.11
N ASP A 75 3.29 0.00 12.81
CA ASP A 75 3.05 0.58 14.13
C ASP A 75 1.97 1.67 14.09
N SER A 76 2.01 2.54 13.06
CA SER A 76 0.97 3.54 12.82
C SER A 76 -0.40 2.88 12.59
N ALA A 77 -0.47 1.88 11.71
CA ALA A 77 -1.72 1.21 11.38
C ALA A 77 -2.32 0.49 12.60
N ILE A 78 -1.50 -0.19 13.40
CA ILE A 78 -1.93 -0.83 14.66
C ILE A 78 -2.49 0.20 15.64
N LYS A 79 -1.77 1.32 15.85
CA LYS A 79 -2.19 2.37 16.77
C LYS A 79 -3.55 2.98 16.40
N ASN A 80 -3.81 3.13 15.10
CA ASN A 80 -5.02 3.76 14.58
C ASN A 80 -6.15 2.76 14.23
N LYS A 81 -5.91 1.45 14.39
CA LYS A 81 -6.83 0.38 13.96
C LYS A 81 -7.15 0.41 12.47
N GLU A 82 -6.15 0.75 11.66
CA GLU A 82 -6.21 0.86 10.21
C GLU A 82 -5.63 -0.39 9.54
N ASN A 83 -6.01 -0.64 8.28
CA ASN A 83 -5.47 -1.74 7.48
C ASN A 83 -4.49 -1.24 6.40
N VAL A 84 -3.66 -2.16 5.91
CA VAL A 84 -2.58 -1.88 4.97
C VAL A 84 -2.81 -2.65 3.67
N ALA A 85 -2.77 -1.96 2.53
CA ALA A 85 -2.68 -2.58 1.22
C ALA A 85 -1.23 -2.58 0.73
N VAL A 86 -0.82 -3.67 0.08
CA VAL A 86 0.51 -3.84 -0.52
C VAL A 86 0.35 -4.22 -1.98
N GLN A 87 1.08 -3.53 -2.85
CA GLN A 87 1.00 -3.66 -4.31
C GLN A 87 2.38 -3.83 -4.94
N GLY A 88 2.45 -4.70 -5.95
CA GLY A 88 3.65 -4.98 -6.75
C GLY A 88 3.29 -5.21 -8.23
N VAL A 89 4.24 -4.95 -9.14
CA VAL A 89 4.10 -5.16 -10.60
C VAL A 89 4.06 -6.62 -11.05
N SER A 90 4.27 -7.59 -10.16
CA SER A 90 4.36 -9.01 -10.49
C SER A 90 3.50 -9.82 -9.53
N GLY A 91 2.22 -9.88 -9.86
CA GLY A 91 1.12 -10.50 -9.15
C GLY A 91 -0.12 -10.12 -9.92
#